data_AF-W2H048-F1
#
_entry.id   AF-W2H048-F1
#
_cell.length_a   1.000
_cell.length_b   1.000
_cell.length_c   1.000
_cell.angle_alpha   90.00
_cell.angle_beta   90.00
_cell.angle_gamma   90.00
#
_symmetry.space_group_name_H-M   'P 1'
#
loop_
_entity.id
_entity.type
_entity.pdbx_description
1 polymer ?
#
loop_
_entity_poly.entity_id
_entity_poly.type
_entity_poly.pdbx_seq_one_letter_code
_entity_poly.pdbx_strand_id
1 'polypeptide(L)' 'MQSIGALKHQSGDTRLSLGCIVALVQQQHAQKLMDTLDAGYPVAKFGSTLPKPASFLTRIGDGAHVVQAGVPTPAA' A
#
# COMPACT_ATOMS: atom_id res chain seq x y z
N MET A 1 -12.62 15.13 -4.03
CA MET A 1 -12.46 13.66 -4.13
C MET A 1 -11.40 13.24 -3.12
N GLN A 2 -11.68 12.30 -2.22
CA GLN A 2 -10.70 11.80 -1.23
C GLN A 2 -9.99 10.56 -1.80
N SER A 3 -8.70 10.39 -1.52
CA SER A 3 -7.90 9.25 -1.95
C SER A 3 -7.50 8.41 -0.74
N ILE A 4 -7.45 7.08 -0.91
CA ILE A 4 -6.98 6.15 0.12
C ILE A 4 -5.48 5.92 -0.11
N GLY A 5 -4.66 6.32 0.85
CA GLY A 5 -3.23 5.99 0.89
C GLY A 5 -3.00 4.75 1.76
N ALA A 6 -2.20 3.81 1.29
CA ALA A 6 -1.79 2.62 2.03
C ALA A 6 -0.27 2.55 2.14
N LEU A 7 0.22 2.25 3.35
CA LEU A 7 1.64 1.99 3.63
C LEU A 7 1.79 0.51 4.01
N LYS A 8 2.54 -0.27 3.23
CA LYS A 8 2.79 -1.70 3.49
C LYS A 8 4.13 -1.88 4.19
N HIS A 9 4.13 -2.45 5.40
CA HIS A 9 5.36 -2.80 6.12
C HIS A 9 5.59 -4.32 6.07
N GLN A 10 6.74 -4.75 5.53
CA GLN A 10 7.18 -6.15 5.53
C GLN A 10 8.32 -6.36 6.53
N SER A 11 8.06 -7.04 7.65
CA SER A 11 9.07 -7.45 8.63
C SER A 11 9.38 -8.94 8.55
N GLY A 12 10.66 -9.27 8.54
CA GLY A 12 11.26 -10.61 8.49
C GLY A 12 11.63 -11.18 9.86
N ASP A 13 11.21 -10.53 10.95
CA ASP A 13 11.34 -11.04 12.31
C ASP A 13 9.97 -11.53 12.81
N THR A 14 9.90 -12.80 13.20
CA THR A 14 8.68 -13.56 13.58
C THR A 14 7.85 -13.01 14.74
N ARG A 15 8.08 -11.78 15.21
CA ARG A 15 7.31 -11.14 16.29
C ARG A 15 6.79 -9.73 16.00
N LEU A 16 7.00 -9.18 14.80
CA LEU A 16 6.38 -7.91 14.38
C LEU A 16 5.25 -8.19 13.39
N SER A 17 4.00 -7.91 13.78
CA SER A 17 2.83 -8.03 12.90
C SER A 17 3.05 -7.32 11.57
N LEU A 18 3.08 -8.10 10.49
CA LEU A 18 2.96 -7.62 9.11
C LEU A 18 1.62 -6.87 8.98
N GLY A 19 1.67 -5.55 8.88
CA GLY A 19 0.48 -4.70 8.89
C GLY A 19 0.53 -3.61 7.84
N CYS A 20 -0.64 -3.12 7.45
CA CYS A 20 -0.79 -1.95 6.60
C CYS A 20 -1.49 -0.84 7.38
N ILE A 21 -1.05 0.40 7.16
CA ILE A 21 -1.75 1.59 7.64
C ILE A 21 -2.57 2.14 6.47
N VAL A 22 -3.83 2.45 6.72
CA VAL A 22 -4.75 3.06 5.75
C VAL A 22 -5.05 4.48 6.22
N ALA A 23 -4.81 5.46 5.35
CA ALA A 23 -5.09 6.87 5.61
C ALA A 23 -6.02 7.47 4.55
N LEU A 24 -7.00 8.24 4.99
CA LEU A 24 -7.82 9.08 4.12
C LEU A 24 -7.10 10.43 3.93
N VAL A 25 -6.84 10.80 2.68
CA VAL A 25 -6.13 12.04 2.35
C VAL A 25 -6.85 12.76 1.23
N GLN A 26 -6.80 14.09 1.24
CA GLN A 26 -7.21 14.87 0.07
C GLN A 26 -6.21 14.60 -1.07
N GLN A 27 -6.71 14.37 -2.28
CA GLN A 27 -5.90 13.95 -3.42
C GLN A 27 -4.70 14.89 -3.67
N GLN A 28 -4.88 16.20 -3.51
CA GLN A 28 -3.81 17.20 -3.68
C GLN A 28 -2.64 17.06 -2.68
N HIS A 29 -2.85 16.40 -1.54
CA HIS A 29 -1.82 16.19 -0.51
C HIS A 29 -1.24 14.78 -0.53
N ALA A 30 -1.82 13.88 -1.33
CA ALA A 30 -1.47 12.48 -1.34
C ALA A 30 -0.01 12.23 -1.68
N GLN A 31 0.51 12.88 -2.74
CA GLN A 31 1.90 12.72 -3.14
C GLN A 31 2.86 13.20 -2.06
N LYS A 32 2.64 14.40 -1.53
CA LYS A 32 3.45 14.98 -0.46
C LYS A 32 3.47 14.09 0.79
N LEU A 33 2.35 13.47 1.13
CA LEU A 33 2.27 12.51 2.23
C LEU A 33 3.14 11.28 1.96
N MET A 34 3.05 10.67 0.78
CA MET A 34 3.87 9.50 0.41
C MET A 34 5.37 9.82 0.49
N ASP A 35 5.79 10.96 -0.09
CA ASP A 35 7.20 11.38 -0.05
C ASP A 35 7.69 11.60 1.39
N THR A 36 6.83 12.16 2.25
CA THR A 36 7.14 12.41 3.67
C THR A 36 7.26 11.10 4.46
N LEU A 37 6.35 10.15 4.24
CA LEU A 37 6.38 8.84 4.91
C LEU A 37 7.61 8.03 4.48
N ASP A 38 7.96 8.08 3.20
CA ASP A 38 9.13 7.42 2.67
C ASP A 38 10.43 8.06 3.21
N ALA A 39 10.52 9.38 3.27
CA ALA A 39 11.71 10.07 3.80
C ALA A 39 11.85 9.92 5.33
N GLY A 40 10.73 9.97 6.05
CA GLY A 40 10.67 9.93 7.51
C GLY A 40 10.65 8.53 8.11
N TYR A 41 10.79 7.48 7.30
CA TYR A 41 10.69 6.11 7.79
C TYR A 41 11.77 5.83 8.86
N PRO A 42 11.40 5.46 10.10
CA PRO A 42 12.35 5.39 11.19
C PRO A 42 13.12 4.05 11.17
N VAL A 43 14.13 4.00 10.30
CA VAL A 43 15.02 2.83 10.09
C VAL A 43 15.65 2.36 11.41
N ALA A 44 15.95 3.26 12.34
CA ALA A 44 16.50 2.91 13.65
C ALA A 44 15.54 2.05 14.50
N LYS A 45 14.23 2.14 14.29
CA LYS A 45 13.21 1.35 15.02
C LYS A 45 12.86 0.05 14.32
N PHE A 46 12.87 0.04 12.99
CA PHE A 46 12.38 -1.08 12.19
C PHE A 46 13.49 -1.87 11.48
N GLY A 47 14.73 -1.39 11.52
CA GLY A 47 15.87 -2.03 10.87
C GLY A 47 15.99 -1.67 9.38
N SER A 48 17.22 -1.80 8.87
CA SER A 48 17.57 -1.59 7.45
C SER A 48 17.57 -2.87 6.62
N THR A 49 17.42 -4.03 7.28
CA THR A 49 17.37 -5.35 6.66
C THR A 49 16.01 -5.65 6.01
N LEU A 50 15.00 -4.84 6.31
CA LEU A 50 13.67 -4.95 5.75
C LEU A 50 13.51 -4.03 4.54
N PRO A 51 12.74 -4.45 3.52
CA PRO A 51 12.38 -3.57 2.44
C PRO A 51 11.74 -2.30 3.01
N LYS A 52 12.20 -1.14 2.54
CA LYS A 52 11.54 0.14 2.84
C LYS A 52 10.04 0.00 2.53
N PRO A 53 9.14 0.42 3.43
CA PRO A 53 7.72 0.23 3.20
C PRO A 53 7.29 0.95 1.92
N ALA A 54 6.39 0.31 1.17
CA ALA A 54 5.84 0.88 -0.04
C ALA A 54 4.60 1.70 0.32
N SER A 55 4.65 3.00 0.01
CA SER A 55 3.50 3.91 0.04
C SER A 55 2.82 3.90 -1.32
N PHE A 56 1.49 3.77 -1.36
CA PHE A 56 0.74 3.86 -2.62
C PHE A 56 -0.67 4.42 -2.43
N LEU A 57 -1.20 4.99 -3.50
CA LEU A 57 -2.61 5.33 -3.59
C LEU A 57 -3.38 4.16 -4.20
N THR A 58 -4.51 3.84 -3.61
CA THR A 58 -5.39 2.79 -4.12
C THR A 58 -6.83 3.27 -4.25
N ARG A 59 -7.58 2.52 -5.06
CA ARG A 59 -9.04 2.57 -5.12
C ARG A 59 -9.60 1.24 -4.64
N ILE A 60 -10.88 1.22 -4.30
CA ILE A 60 -11.60 -0.03 -4.08
C ILE A 60 -11.63 -0.79 -5.40
N GLY A 61 -11.19 -2.05 -5.39
CA GLY A 61 -11.23 -2.92 -6.55
C GLY A 61 -12.45 -3.84 -6.53
N ASP A 62 -12.66 -4.56 -7.62
CA ASP A 62 -13.90 -5.30 -7.90
C ASP A 62 -13.98 -6.69 -7.24
N GLY A 63 -12.96 -7.08 -6.47
CA GLY A 63 -12.88 -8.40 -5.84
C GLY A 63 -12.35 -9.49 -6.79
N ALA A 64 -12.45 -10.75 -6.35
CA ALA A 64 -11.97 -11.89 -7.12
C ALA A 64 -12.98 -12.33 -8.18
N HIS A 65 -12.50 -12.64 -9.38
CA HIS A 65 -13.31 -13.25 -10.44
C HIS A 65 -12.55 -14.38 -11.13
N VAL A 66 -13.28 -15.32 -11.73
CA VAL A 66 -12.71 -16.43 -12.50
C VAL A 66 -12.57 -16.02 -13.97
N VAL A 67 -11.36 -16.18 -14.52
CA VAL A 67 -11.10 -15.98 -15.95
C VAL A 67 -10.92 -17.35 -16.60
N GLN A 68 -11.75 -17.65 -17.61
CA GLN A 68 -11.62 -18.87 -18.40
C GLN A 68 -10.79 -18.58 -19.66
N ALA A 69 -9.67 -19.29 -19.81
CA ALA A 69 -8.80 -19.14 -20.98
C ALA A 69 -9.56 -19.44 -22.28
N GLY A 70 -9.43 -18.56 -23.27
CA GLY A 70 -10.09 -18.70 -24.58
C GLY A 70 -11.52 -18.16 -24.65
N VAL A 71 -12.09 -17.69 -23.54
CA VAL A 71 -13.40 -17.00 -23.52
C VAL A 71 -13.17 -15.53 -23.22
N PRO A 72 -13.65 -14.58 -24.06
CA PRO A 72 -13.56 -13.17 -23.76
C PRO A 72 -14.24 -12.88 -22.43
N THR A 73 -13.50 -12.30 -21.50
CA THR A 73 -14.08 -11.84 -20.23
C THR A 73 -15.05 -10.70 -20.55
N PRO A 74 -16.31 -10.74 -20.09
CA PRO A 74 -17.20 -9.61 -20.20
C PRO A 74 -16.55 -8.41 -19.51
N ALA A 75 -16.54 -7.25 -20.16
CA ALA A 75 -16.10 -6.02 -19.51
C ALA A 75 -17.04 -5.74 -18.33
N ALA A 76 -16.44 -5.53 -17.15
CA ALA A 76 -17.15 -5.07 -15.96
C ALA A 76 -17.62 -3.61 -16.14
#